data_AF-A0A1W9SAP5-F1
#
_entry.id   AF-A0A1W9SAP5-F1
#
_cell.length_a   1.000
_cell.length_b   1.000
_cell.length_c   1.000
_cell.angle_alpha   90.00
_cell.angle_beta   90.00
_cell.angle_gamma   90.00
#
_symmetry.space_group_name_H-M   'P 1'
#
loop_
_entity.id
_entity.type
_entity.pdbx_description
1 polymer ?
#
loop_
_entity_poly.entity_id
_entity_poly.type
_entity_poly.pdbx_seq_one_letter_code
_entity_poly.pdbx_strand_id
1 'polypeptide(L)'
;MKERYLKRLKELLLEYNIKDDEISDILDDYGEMIDDALNKNLSEEKIIKMIGSPEQVIKNLSEEFVEGEEYIYIHRGGHSKATNRNNKITALMPFISLVVFMILGLGFNLWHPGWLVFLSIPMVAIVVNLFDKNSMNGWIALSPFVALIIFLVLGFWLNLWNPAWLIFIIVPIIAIFSSVKTMRFISFLTAISPFVAIIIFVLVWYYAKMWNPIWLIFMIIPMIGVLHESKLWKVIIFELGFVISIGAYLYIGYMYNEWGYGLFAFLLPVGISLIFSEDSFFVINKNNRLEWILTLALMIIYISLGIIFASTWAYLWMIFLLVPILAIVRHSPKEHHLIACLPFVTTIIFFSLGYFFGWWAFSWLAFVSIPVVAIIKNA
;
A
#
# COMPACT_ATOMS: atom_id res chain seq x y z
N MET A 1 -7.78 -41.24 21.38
CA MET A 1 -8.31 -40.29 20.37
C MET A 1 -7.22 -39.47 19.67
N LYS A 2 -6.32 -38.77 20.39
CA LYS A 2 -5.25 -37.92 19.83
C LYS A 2 -4.49 -38.54 18.64
N GLU A 3 -3.89 -39.71 18.82
CA GLU A 3 -3.09 -40.37 17.77
C GLU A 3 -3.90 -40.64 16.49
N ARG A 4 -5.17 -41.00 16.64
CA ARG A 4 -6.07 -41.24 15.50
C ARG A 4 -6.40 -39.94 14.76
N TYR A 5 -6.61 -38.85 15.50
CA TYR A 5 -6.88 -37.52 14.95
C TYR A 5 -5.67 -36.98 14.19
N LEU A 6 -4.50 -36.96 14.82
CA LEU A 6 -3.27 -36.43 14.23
C LEU A 6 -2.81 -37.25 13.01
N LYS A 7 -2.96 -38.58 13.06
CA LYS A 7 -2.66 -39.43 11.90
C LYS A 7 -3.56 -39.08 10.71
N ARG A 8 -4.86 -38.89 10.95
CA ARG A 8 -5.82 -38.52 9.90
C ARG A 8 -5.55 -37.12 9.34
N LEU A 9 -5.24 -36.15 10.20
CA LEU A 9 -4.88 -34.80 9.79
C LEU A 9 -3.61 -34.80 8.93
N LYS A 10 -2.59 -35.57 9.32
CA LYS A 10 -1.35 -35.72 8.53
C LYS A 10 -1.60 -36.26 7.13
N GLU A 11 -2.42 -37.31 7.02
CA GLU A 11 -2.79 -37.90 5.72
C GLU A 11 -3.45 -36.86 4.80
N LEU A 12 -4.35 -36.04 5.34
CA LEU A 12 -5.01 -34.99 4.57
C LEU A 12 -4.06 -33.84 4.20
N LEU A 13 -3.17 -33.40 5.10
CA LEU A 13 -2.20 -32.34 4.79
C LEU A 13 -1.26 -32.76 3.64
N LEU A 14 -0.86 -34.03 3.60
CA LEU A 14 -0.05 -34.60 2.52
C LEU A 14 -0.82 -34.66 1.19
N GLU A 15 -2.13 -34.95 1.21
CA GLU A 15 -2.98 -34.97 0.02
C GLU A 15 -3.08 -33.58 -0.65
N TYR A 16 -3.01 -32.51 0.15
CA TYR A 16 -3.02 -31.12 -0.32
C TYR A 16 -1.62 -30.56 -0.67
N ASN A 17 -0.59 -31.41 -0.70
CA ASN A 17 0.78 -31.06 -1.12
C ASN A 17 1.42 -29.93 -0.29
N ILE A 18 1.06 -29.83 0.99
CA ILE A 18 1.66 -28.90 1.96
C ILE A 18 3.09 -29.34 2.25
N LYS A 19 4.00 -28.39 2.50
CA LYS A 19 5.42 -28.71 2.75
C LYS A 19 5.60 -29.44 4.09
N ASP A 20 6.57 -30.35 4.13
CA ASP A 20 6.83 -31.21 5.29
C ASP A 20 7.14 -30.44 6.60
N ASP A 21 7.76 -29.26 6.50
CA ASP A 21 8.02 -28.37 7.64
C ASP A 21 6.73 -27.79 8.23
N GLU A 22 5.80 -27.34 7.38
CA GLU A 22 4.49 -26.83 7.80
C GLU A 22 3.58 -27.93 8.37
N ILE A 23 3.68 -29.16 7.85
CA ILE A 23 2.93 -30.31 8.36
C ILE A 23 3.31 -30.62 9.81
N SER A 24 4.59 -30.54 10.15
CA SER A 24 5.06 -30.78 11.52
C SER A 24 4.46 -29.77 12.49
N ASP A 25 4.53 -28.48 12.14
CA ASP A 25 4.03 -27.39 12.97
C ASP A 25 2.51 -27.53 13.25
N ILE A 26 1.72 -27.83 12.20
CA ILE A 26 0.26 -28.00 12.33
C ILE A 26 -0.07 -29.20 13.23
N LEU A 27 0.64 -30.31 13.10
CA LEU A 27 0.38 -31.49 13.92
C LEU A 27 0.74 -31.29 15.39
N ASP A 28 1.81 -30.54 15.65
CA ASP A 28 2.23 -30.22 17.02
C ASP A 28 1.22 -29.29 17.70
N ASP A 29 0.74 -28.25 16.99
CA ASP A 29 -0.28 -27.32 17.51
C ASP A 29 -1.60 -28.03 17.87
N TYR A 30 -2.14 -28.83 16.95
CA TYR A 30 -3.35 -29.61 17.23
C TYR A 30 -3.09 -30.68 18.30
N GLY A 31 -1.88 -31.21 18.38
CA GLY A 31 -1.47 -32.15 19.42
C GLY A 31 -1.52 -31.53 20.82
N GLU A 32 -0.98 -30.31 20.98
CA GLU A 32 -1.02 -29.57 22.24
C GLU A 32 -2.45 -29.17 22.63
N MET A 33 -3.27 -28.71 21.68
CA MET A 33 -4.68 -28.36 21.96
C MET A 33 -5.47 -29.57 22.46
N ILE A 34 -5.22 -30.75 21.90
CA ILE A 34 -5.85 -31.99 22.35
C ILE A 34 -5.35 -32.37 23.74
N ASP A 35 -4.05 -32.25 24.01
CA ASP A 35 -3.49 -32.54 25.34
C ASP A 35 -4.05 -31.61 26.42
N ASP A 36 -4.14 -30.31 26.14
CA ASP A 36 -4.71 -29.32 27.07
C ASP A 36 -6.19 -29.59 27.35
N ALA A 37 -6.92 -30.04 26.33
CA ALA A 37 -8.33 -30.37 26.46
C ALA A 37 -8.54 -31.68 27.25
N LEU A 38 -7.67 -32.67 27.06
CA LEU A 38 -7.62 -33.91 27.84
C LEU A 38 -7.24 -33.65 29.30
N ASN A 39 -6.26 -32.77 29.55
CA ASN A 39 -5.85 -32.33 30.90
C ASN A 39 -6.99 -31.64 31.66
N LYS A 40 -7.94 -31.04 30.96
CA LYS A 40 -9.16 -30.42 31.51
C LYS A 40 -10.33 -31.42 31.66
N ASN A 41 -10.10 -32.72 31.48
CA ASN A 41 -11.10 -33.79 31.51
C ASN A 41 -12.31 -33.53 30.58
N LEU A 42 -12.08 -32.91 29.42
CA LEU A 42 -13.14 -32.70 28.43
C LEU A 42 -13.45 -34.02 27.70
N SER A 43 -14.72 -34.25 27.38
CA SER A 43 -15.13 -35.40 26.57
C SER A 43 -14.69 -35.24 25.12
N GLU A 44 -14.40 -36.36 24.44
CA GLU A 44 -13.88 -36.34 23.05
C GLU A 44 -14.77 -35.55 22.09
N GLU A 45 -16.10 -35.65 22.22
CA GLU A 45 -17.05 -34.87 21.41
C GLU A 45 -16.90 -33.36 21.60
N LYS A 46 -16.63 -32.91 22.83
CA LYS A 46 -16.45 -31.49 23.15
C LYS A 46 -15.10 -30.97 22.65
N ILE A 47 -14.07 -31.81 22.66
CA ILE A 47 -12.76 -31.51 22.08
C ILE A 47 -12.90 -31.31 20.56
N ILE A 48 -13.53 -32.26 19.86
CA ILE A 48 -13.74 -32.18 18.40
C ILE A 48 -14.61 -30.96 18.03
N LYS A 49 -15.62 -30.63 18.83
CA LYS A 49 -16.45 -29.42 18.59
C LYS A 49 -15.66 -28.11 18.76
N MET A 50 -14.61 -28.11 19.59
CA MET A 50 -13.79 -26.93 19.87
C MET A 50 -12.68 -26.71 18.84
N ILE A 51 -12.09 -27.80 18.33
CA ILE A 51 -10.95 -27.74 17.40
C ILE A 51 -11.32 -28.05 15.93
N GLY A 52 -12.49 -28.64 15.69
CA GLY A 52 -12.96 -29.09 14.38
C GLY A 52 -12.54 -30.53 14.04
N SER A 53 -13.25 -31.17 13.11
CA SER A 53 -12.80 -32.46 12.55
C SER A 53 -11.58 -32.26 11.63
N PRO A 54 -10.72 -33.27 11.41
CA PRO A 54 -9.56 -33.13 10.53
C PRO A 54 -9.92 -32.59 9.15
N GLU A 55 -11.08 -32.97 8.60
CA GLU A 55 -11.59 -32.50 7.31
C GLU A 55 -12.01 -31.02 7.35
N GLN A 56 -12.61 -30.57 8.46
CA GLN A 56 -12.99 -29.16 8.65
C GLN A 56 -11.77 -28.26 8.82
N VAL A 57 -10.74 -28.74 9.52
CA VAL A 57 -9.45 -28.05 9.69
C VAL A 57 -8.82 -27.81 8.32
N ILE A 58 -8.72 -28.86 7.50
CA ILE A 58 -8.19 -28.75 6.14
C ILE A 58 -9.01 -27.83 5.27
N LYS A 59 -10.35 -27.90 5.34
CA LYS A 59 -11.22 -26.98 4.60
C LYS A 59 -10.94 -25.52 4.95
N ASN A 60 -10.87 -25.19 6.24
CA ASN A 60 -10.58 -23.83 6.70
C ASN A 60 -9.19 -23.37 6.28
N LEU A 61 -8.18 -24.24 6.38
CA LEU A 61 -6.83 -23.96 5.92
C LEU A 61 -6.80 -23.77 4.39
N SER A 62 -7.51 -24.60 3.63
CA SER A 62 -7.56 -24.51 2.17
C SER A 62 -8.26 -23.25 1.65
N GLU A 63 -9.30 -22.77 2.33
CA GLU A 63 -9.95 -21.50 2.01
C GLU A 63 -8.98 -20.33 2.24
N GLU A 64 -8.15 -20.39 3.29
CA GLU A 64 -7.08 -19.42 3.58
C GLU A 64 -5.93 -19.48 2.54
N PHE A 65 -5.63 -20.66 1.99
CA PHE A 65 -4.61 -20.82 0.94
C PHE A 65 -5.09 -20.38 -0.46
N VAL A 66 -6.38 -20.50 -0.77
CA VAL A 66 -6.93 -20.17 -2.11
C VAL A 66 -7.17 -18.67 -2.30
N GLU A 67 -7.43 -17.91 -1.23
CA GLU A 67 -7.59 -16.45 -1.30
C GLU A 67 -6.26 -15.67 -1.28
N GLY A 68 -5.12 -16.35 -1.10
CA GLY A 68 -3.84 -15.74 -0.75
C GLY A 68 -2.72 -15.89 -1.77
N GLU A 69 -2.90 -15.46 -3.03
CA GLU A 69 -1.74 -15.01 -3.84
C GLU A 69 -1.27 -13.60 -3.39
N GLU A 70 -1.12 -13.39 -2.08
CA GLU A 70 -0.27 -12.35 -1.48
C GLU A 70 -0.36 -12.52 0.04
N TYR A 71 0.69 -13.02 0.67
CA TYR A 71 0.71 -13.24 2.12
C TYR A 71 0.71 -11.90 2.87
N ILE A 72 -0.48 -11.44 3.25
CA ILE A 72 -0.68 -10.52 4.39
C ILE A 72 -1.01 -11.41 5.59
N TYR A 73 -0.04 -11.62 6.47
CA TYR A 73 -0.30 -12.24 7.78
C TYR A 73 -1.12 -11.26 8.64
N ILE A 74 -2.44 -11.38 8.61
CA ILE A 74 -3.29 -10.84 9.68
C ILE A 74 -3.38 -11.93 10.74
N HIS A 75 -2.68 -11.72 11.86
CA HIS A 75 -2.74 -12.60 13.02
C HIS A 75 -4.19 -12.79 13.49
N ARG A 76 -4.70 -14.02 13.38
CA ARG A 76 -5.82 -14.49 14.18
C ARG A 76 -5.30 -14.75 15.59
N GLY A 77 -5.94 -14.14 16.59
CA GLY A 77 -5.63 -14.29 18.01
C GLY A 77 -5.76 -15.73 18.49
N GLY A 78 -4.70 -16.51 18.33
CA GLY A 78 -4.49 -17.81 18.95
C GLY A 78 -3.04 -17.85 19.45
N HIS A 79 -2.85 -18.27 20.69
CA HIS A 79 -1.55 -18.40 21.33
C HIS A 79 -0.62 -19.35 20.55
N SER A 80 0.09 -18.86 19.55
CA SER A 80 1.33 -19.49 19.12
C SER A 80 2.35 -19.23 20.23
N LYS A 81 2.88 -20.31 20.82
CA LYS A 81 4.08 -20.27 21.66
C LYS A 81 5.27 -19.88 20.77
N ALA A 82 5.35 -18.60 20.42
CA ALA A 82 6.64 -17.95 20.26
C ALA A 82 7.38 -18.16 21.59
N THR A 83 8.59 -18.70 21.50
CA THR A 83 9.47 -19.06 22.61
C THR A 83 9.29 -18.15 23.85
N ASN A 84 9.07 -18.75 25.02
CA ASN A 84 8.63 -18.15 26.30
C ASN A 84 9.50 -16.96 26.82
N ARG A 85 10.60 -16.61 26.14
CA ARG A 85 11.46 -15.46 26.48
C ARG A 85 11.15 -14.22 25.63
N ASN A 86 10.69 -14.39 24.39
CA ASN A 86 10.44 -13.34 23.42
C ASN A 86 9.14 -12.56 23.70
N ASN A 87 8.09 -13.25 24.14
CA ASN A 87 6.81 -12.62 24.50
C ASN A 87 6.90 -11.73 25.75
N LYS A 88 7.84 -12.00 26.66
CA LYS A 88 8.03 -11.20 27.89
C LYS A 88 8.55 -9.81 27.57
N ILE A 89 9.51 -9.69 26.66
CA ILE A 89 10.08 -8.39 26.28
C ILE A 89 9.00 -7.54 25.61
N THR A 90 8.25 -8.10 24.65
CA THR A 90 7.15 -7.39 23.97
C THR A 90 6.07 -6.93 24.94
N ALA A 91 5.68 -7.77 25.91
CA ALA A 91 4.68 -7.42 26.92
C ALA A 91 5.17 -6.34 27.91
N LEU A 92 6.48 -6.26 28.17
CA LEU A 92 7.08 -5.26 29.07
C LEU A 92 7.33 -3.90 28.38
N MET A 93 7.33 -3.84 27.04
CA MET A 93 7.67 -2.61 26.31
C MET A 93 6.84 -1.38 26.64
N PRO A 94 5.51 -1.45 26.90
CA PRO A 94 4.75 -0.27 27.33
C PRO A 94 5.26 0.31 28.66
N PHE A 95 5.61 -0.55 29.62
CA PHE A 95 6.15 -0.14 30.91
C PHE A 95 7.57 0.41 30.77
N ILE A 96 8.42 -0.26 30.01
CA ILE A 96 9.78 0.21 29.71
C ILE A 96 9.72 1.58 29.02
N SER A 97 8.85 1.73 28.02
CA SER A 97 8.67 3.00 27.30
C SER A 97 8.21 4.12 28.20
N LEU A 98 7.26 3.85 29.11
CA LEU A 98 6.77 4.81 30.09
C LEU A 98 7.86 5.25 31.06
N VAL A 99 8.64 4.31 31.60
CA VAL A 99 9.74 4.63 32.52
C VAL A 99 10.80 5.48 31.83
N VAL A 100 11.22 5.11 30.61
CA VAL A 100 12.19 5.89 29.83
C VAL A 100 11.63 7.27 29.49
N PHE A 101 10.36 7.37 29.09
CA PHE A 101 9.70 8.65 28.83
C PHE A 101 9.69 9.57 30.07
N MET A 102 9.38 9.02 31.25
CA MET A 102 9.39 9.77 32.51
C MET A 102 10.80 10.22 32.90
N ILE A 103 11.82 9.39 32.69
CA ILE A 103 13.22 9.77 32.94
C ILE A 103 13.65 10.90 31.99
N LEU A 104 13.29 10.81 30.71
CA LEU A 104 13.58 11.85 29.71
C LEU A 104 12.85 13.17 30.03
N GLY A 105 11.58 13.09 30.42
CA GLY A 105 10.76 14.26 30.77
C GLY A 105 11.20 14.93 32.08
N LEU A 106 11.35 14.16 33.16
CA LEU A 106 11.67 14.71 34.49
C LEU A 106 13.17 15.02 34.65
N GLY A 107 14.04 14.18 34.10
CA GLY A 107 15.49 14.33 34.24
C GLY A 107 16.12 15.30 33.24
N PHE A 108 15.59 15.37 32.02
CA PHE A 108 16.21 16.11 30.91
C PHE A 108 15.28 17.16 30.27
N ASN A 109 14.04 17.29 30.75
CA ASN A 109 13.01 18.16 30.16
C ASN A 109 12.69 17.85 28.69
N LEU A 110 12.92 16.60 28.26
CA LEU A 110 12.78 16.13 26.87
C LEU A 110 11.38 15.54 26.60
N TRP A 111 10.32 16.20 27.05
CA TRP A 111 8.93 15.73 26.85
C TRP A 111 8.55 15.62 25.36
N HIS A 112 8.98 16.61 24.56
CA HIS A 112 8.61 16.72 23.15
C HIS A 112 9.29 15.69 22.24
N PRO A 113 10.58 15.35 22.38
CA PRO A 113 11.14 14.21 21.66
C PRO A 113 10.92 12.87 22.39
N GLY A 114 10.63 12.91 23.70
CA GLY A 114 10.50 11.71 24.54
C GLY A 114 9.38 10.77 24.13
N TRP A 115 8.28 11.28 23.52
CA TRP A 115 7.19 10.41 23.08
C TRP A 115 7.62 9.40 22.01
N LEU A 116 8.74 9.64 21.31
CA LEU A 116 9.27 8.70 20.31
C LEU A 116 9.62 7.34 20.87
N VAL A 117 9.88 7.26 22.17
CA VAL A 117 10.13 6.00 22.85
C VAL A 117 8.93 5.05 22.71
N PHE A 118 7.70 5.55 22.62
CA PHE A 118 6.51 4.71 22.43
C PHE A 118 6.47 4.00 21.07
N LEU A 119 7.21 4.49 20.06
CA LEU A 119 7.39 3.76 18.79
C LEU A 119 8.17 2.45 18.97
N SER A 120 8.94 2.32 20.06
CA SER A 120 9.65 1.07 20.37
C SER A 120 8.69 -0.09 20.66
N ILE A 121 7.45 0.18 21.09
CA ILE A 121 6.45 -0.85 21.41
C ILE A 121 6.12 -1.71 20.17
N PRO A 122 5.58 -1.15 19.06
CA PRO A 122 5.34 -1.93 17.86
C PRO A 122 6.65 -2.39 17.19
N MET A 123 7.72 -1.60 17.24
CA MET A 123 9.00 -1.98 16.62
C MET A 123 9.60 -3.24 17.23
N VAL A 124 9.65 -3.33 18.57
CA VAL A 124 10.19 -4.50 19.26
C VAL A 124 9.32 -5.72 19.00
N ALA A 125 7.99 -5.56 19.01
CA ALA A 125 7.09 -6.65 18.66
C ALA A 125 7.40 -7.21 17.26
N ILE A 126 7.60 -6.33 16.28
CA ILE A 126 7.99 -6.72 14.92
C ILE A 126 9.36 -7.39 14.96
N VAL A 127 10.42 -6.72 15.45
CA VAL A 127 11.80 -7.23 15.49
C VAL A 127 11.89 -8.62 16.12
N VAL A 128 11.24 -8.83 17.26
CA VAL A 128 11.22 -10.10 17.97
C VAL A 128 10.59 -11.21 17.11
N ASN A 129 9.49 -10.92 16.41
CA ASN A 129 8.85 -11.87 15.50
C ASN A 129 9.68 -12.15 14.24
N LEU A 130 10.66 -11.30 13.90
CA LEU A 130 11.50 -11.46 12.69
C LEU A 130 12.72 -12.34 12.88
N PHE A 131 13.29 -12.33 14.09
CA PHE A 131 14.44 -13.18 14.39
C PHE A 131 14.13 -14.67 14.30
N ASP A 132 12.86 -15.07 14.41
CA ASP A 132 12.44 -16.47 14.32
C ASP A 132 12.23 -16.96 12.86
N LYS A 133 12.05 -16.08 11.86
CA LYS A 133 11.66 -16.49 10.49
C LYS A 133 12.53 -16.00 9.32
N ASN A 134 13.60 -15.24 9.57
CA ASN A 134 14.55 -14.74 8.54
C ASN A 134 13.87 -14.27 7.23
N SER A 135 12.72 -13.59 7.37
CA SER A 135 11.85 -13.26 6.24
C SER A 135 12.01 -11.80 5.84
N MET A 136 12.14 -11.55 4.54
CA MET A 136 12.22 -10.21 3.94
C MET A 136 11.02 -9.32 4.34
N ASN A 137 9.89 -9.95 4.70
CA ASN A 137 8.66 -9.33 5.18
C ASN A 137 8.87 -8.46 6.43
N GLY A 138 9.89 -8.76 7.22
CA GLY A 138 10.22 -7.97 8.40
C GLY A 138 10.79 -6.60 8.13
N TRP A 139 11.67 -6.51 7.14
CA TRP A 139 12.22 -5.24 6.72
C TRP A 139 11.13 -4.32 6.17
N ILE A 140 10.14 -4.89 5.48
CA ILE A 140 8.95 -4.15 5.02
C ILE A 140 8.18 -3.59 6.22
N ALA A 141 7.87 -4.42 7.22
CA ALA A 141 7.12 -4.01 8.41
C ALA A 141 7.86 -2.97 9.28
N LEU A 142 9.19 -3.04 9.35
CA LEU A 142 10.02 -2.08 10.09
C LEU A 142 10.22 -0.75 9.36
N SER A 143 10.16 -0.76 8.03
CA SER A 143 10.52 0.39 7.20
C SER A 143 9.77 1.70 7.53
N PRO A 144 8.47 1.74 7.89
CA PRO A 144 7.79 2.99 8.21
C PRO A 144 8.30 3.61 9.51
N PHE A 145 8.63 2.78 10.50
CA PHE A 145 9.18 3.23 11.78
C PHE A 145 10.59 3.76 11.63
N VAL A 146 11.43 3.05 10.87
CA VAL A 146 12.79 3.51 10.56
C VAL A 146 12.75 4.83 9.78
N ALA A 147 11.88 4.93 8.77
CA ALA A 147 11.68 6.16 8.01
C ALA A 147 11.22 7.32 8.91
N LEU A 148 10.28 7.09 9.83
CA LEU A 148 9.79 8.10 10.77
C LEU A 148 10.90 8.59 11.71
N ILE A 149 11.71 7.67 12.28
CA ILE A 149 12.83 8.04 13.15
C ILE A 149 13.83 8.91 12.37
N ILE A 150 14.23 8.49 11.17
CA ILE A 150 15.16 9.26 10.33
C ILE A 150 14.57 10.63 9.98
N PHE A 151 13.29 10.68 9.57
CA PHE A 151 12.59 11.92 9.25
C PHE A 151 12.64 12.93 10.40
N LEU A 152 12.36 12.46 11.62
CA LEU A 152 12.34 13.31 12.81
C LEU A 152 13.75 13.72 13.25
N VAL A 153 14.75 12.85 13.12
CA VAL A 153 16.14 13.21 13.41
C VAL A 153 16.60 14.30 12.43
N LEU A 154 16.35 14.14 11.12
CA LEU A 154 16.66 15.15 10.11
C LEU A 154 15.89 16.46 10.35
N GLY A 155 14.62 16.37 10.75
CA GLY A 155 13.77 17.52 11.07
C GLY A 155 14.24 18.29 12.30
N PHE A 156 14.49 17.63 13.42
CA PHE A 156 14.86 18.29 14.67
C PHE A 156 16.32 18.76 14.71
N TRP A 157 17.26 17.98 14.17
CA TRP A 157 18.68 18.28 14.27
C TRP A 157 19.19 19.13 13.11
N LEU A 158 18.68 18.92 11.90
CA LEU A 158 19.14 19.61 10.70
C LEU A 158 18.13 20.61 10.15
N ASN A 159 16.93 20.70 10.73
CA ASN A 159 15.81 21.53 10.25
C ASN A 159 15.42 21.22 8.79
N LEU A 160 15.62 19.97 8.35
CA LEU A 160 15.44 19.52 6.97
C LEU A 160 14.06 18.91 6.69
N TRP A 161 12.98 19.46 7.28
CA TRP A 161 11.62 18.91 7.14
C TRP A 161 11.16 18.71 5.69
N ASN A 162 11.49 19.65 4.80
CA ASN A 162 11.04 19.65 3.41
C ASN A 162 11.74 18.63 2.50
N PRO A 163 13.06 18.39 2.56
CA PRO A 163 13.65 17.27 1.84
C PRO A 163 13.55 15.94 2.60
N ALA A 164 13.41 15.96 3.93
CA ALA A 164 13.44 14.74 4.73
C ALA A 164 12.26 13.80 4.47
N TRP A 165 11.09 14.28 4.03
CA TRP A 165 9.95 13.39 3.74
C TRP A 165 10.26 12.38 2.62
N LEU A 166 11.26 12.65 1.76
CA LEU A 166 11.73 11.69 0.76
C LEU A 166 12.16 10.36 1.39
N ILE A 167 12.53 10.32 2.68
CA ILE A 167 12.88 9.07 3.34
C ILE A 167 11.73 8.06 3.36
N PHE A 168 10.47 8.52 3.35
CA PHE A 168 9.30 7.62 3.33
C PHE A 168 9.21 6.80 2.03
N ILE A 169 9.89 7.23 0.95
CA ILE A 169 10.02 6.45 -0.29
C ILE A 169 10.77 5.14 -0.06
N ILE A 170 11.54 5.01 1.02
CA ILE A 170 12.22 3.75 1.36
C ILE A 170 11.21 2.61 1.60
N VAL A 171 10.01 2.92 2.10
CA VAL A 171 8.96 1.92 2.39
C VAL A 171 8.53 1.17 1.12
N PRO A 172 8.01 1.84 0.08
CA PRO A 172 7.66 1.15 -1.16
C PRO A 172 8.88 0.58 -1.89
N ILE A 173 10.06 1.22 -1.80
CA ILE A 173 11.28 0.67 -2.40
C ILE A 173 11.64 -0.69 -1.76
N ILE A 174 11.68 -0.81 -0.42
CA ILE A 174 11.97 -2.08 0.25
C ILE A 174 10.96 -3.15 -0.15
N ALA A 175 9.68 -2.79 -0.25
CA ALA A 175 8.64 -3.71 -0.73
C ALA A 175 8.92 -4.21 -2.15
N ILE A 176 9.26 -3.33 -3.10
CA ILE A 176 9.62 -3.71 -4.48
C ILE A 176 10.87 -4.58 -4.50
N PHE A 177 11.89 -4.26 -3.70
CA PHE A 177 13.10 -5.06 -3.62
C PHE A 177 12.85 -6.46 -3.07
N SER A 178 11.86 -6.62 -2.18
CA SER A 178 11.44 -7.94 -1.70
C SER A 178 10.86 -8.80 -2.82
N SER A 179 10.14 -8.20 -3.76
CA SER A 179 9.54 -8.90 -4.91
C SER A 179 10.45 -9.01 -6.13
N VAL A 180 11.70 -8.50 -6.08
CA VAL A 180 12.62 -8.55 -7.24
C VAL A 180 12.85 -9.96 -7.77
N LYS A 181 12.93 -10.96 -6.88
CA LYS A 181 13.23 -12.35 -7.28
C LYS A 181 12.13 -12.97 -8.15
N THR A 182 10.90 -12.49 -8.05
CA THR A 182 9.75 -13.00 -8.82
C THR A 182 9.44 -12.14 -10.05
N MET A 183 10.07 -10.97 -10.17
CA MET A 183 9.78 -9.99 -11.22
C MET A 183 10.78 -10.05 -12.37
N ARG A 184 10.31 -9.78 -13.59
CA ARG A 184 11.20 -9.49 -14.73
C ARG A 184 11.91 -8.17 -14.49
N PHE A 185 13.13 -8.04 -15.02
CA PHE A 185 13.95 -6.84 -14.84
C PHE A 185 13.25 -5.55 -15.33
N ILE A 186 12.53 -5.61 -16.45
CA ILE A 186 11.78 -4.46 -16.98
C ILE A 186 10.65 -4.07 -16.01
N SER A 187 9.95 -5.04 -15.42
CA SER A 187 8.89 -4.81 -14.44
C SER A 187 9.43 -4.17 -13.17
N PHE A 188 10.60 -4.60 -12.71
CA PHE A 188 11.31 -3.96 -11.62
C PHE A 188 11.68 -2.50 -11.95
N LEU A 189 12.21 -2.23 -13.15
CA LEU A 189 12.52 -0.88 -13.58
C LEU A 189 11.27 0.01 -13.66
N THR A 190 10.15 -0.49 -14.19
CA THR A 190 8.89 0.26 -14.21
C THR A 190 8.40 0.55 -12.79
N ALA A 191 8.45 -0.43 -11.88
CA ALA A 191 8.01 -0.25 -10.50
C ALA A 191 8.86 0.77 -9.72
N ILE A 192 10.18 0.80 -9.93
CA ILE A 192 11.08 1.74 -9.24
C ILE A 192 11.08 3.14 -9.88
N SER A 193 10.71 3.25 -11.15
CA SER A 193 10.80 4.49 -11.93
C SER A 193 10.10 5.71 -11.32
N PRO A 194 8.90 5.63 -10.70
CA PRO A 194 8.25 6.81 -10.12
C PRO A 194 9.03 7.36 -8.93
N PHE A 195 9.61 6.48 -8.12
CA PHE A 195 10.40 6.86 -6.95
C PHE A 195 11.70 7.55 -7.36
N VAL A 196 12.40 7.00 -8.37
CA VAL A 196 13.59 7.62 -8.94
C VAL A 196 13.25 8.98 -9.55
N ALA A 197 12.15 9.08 -10.30
CA ALA A 197 11.69 10.34 -10.88
C ALA A 197 11.37 11.40 -9.80
N ILE A 198 10.67 11.03 -8.72
CA ILE A 198 10.38 11.92 -7.60
C ILE A 198 11.66 12.41 -6.93
N ILE A 199 12.61 11.51 -6.64
CA ILE A 199 13.88 11.88 -5.99
C ILE A 199 14.62 12.89 -6.85
N ILE A 200 14.79 12.62 -8.16
CA ILE A 200 15.50 13.54 -9.04
C ILE A 200 14.72 14.85 -9.19
N PHE A 201 13.40 14.81 -9.36
CA PHE A 201 12.55 16.00 -9.44
C PHE A 201 12.74 16.91 -8.23
N VAL A 202 12.66 16.36 -7.01
CA VAL A 202 12.80 17.14 -5.77
C VAL A 202 14.22 17.65 -5.58
N LEU A 203 15.26 16.86 -5.88
CA LEU A 203 16.64 17.30 -5.77
C LEU A 203 16.95 18.44 -6.75
N VAL A 204 16.59 18.29 -8.02
CA VAL A 204 16.83 19.34 -9.02
C VAL A 204 16.00 20.57 -8.70
N TRP A 205 14.74 20.42 -8.30
CA TRP A 205 13.93 21.53 -7.83
C TRP A 205 14.57 22.26 -6.65
N TYR A 206 15.08 21.52 -5.67
CA TYR A 206 15.67 22.07 -4.46
C TYR A 206 16.93 22.89 -4.76
N TYR A 207 17.84 22.37 -5.57
CA TYR A 207 19.14 22.98 -5.88
C TYR A 207 19.10 23.98 -7.04
N ALA A 208 18.43 23.63 -8.14
CA ALA A 208 18.42 24.45 -9.35
C ALA A 208 17.25 25.45 -9.39
N LYS A 209 16.25 25.32 -8.51
CA LYS A 209 15.02 26.16 -8.49
C LYS A 209 14.26 26.20 -9.83
N MET A 210 14.51 25.22 -10.69
CA MET A 210 13.85 25.07 -11.97
C MET A 210 12.64 24.15 -11.79
N TRP A 211 11.49 24.54 -12.36
CA TRP A 211 10.27 23.71 -12.39
C TRP A 211 10.02 23.17 -13.79
N ASN A 212 10.05 24.06 -14.78
CA ASN A 212 10.09 23.71 -16.19
C ASN A 212 11.56 23.67 -16.62
N PRO A 213 12.03 22.62 -17.32
CA PRO A 213 11.30 21.48 -17.88
C PRO A 213 11.36 20.19 -17.03
N ILE A 214 11.73 20.27 -15.75
CA ILE A 214 12.15 19.10 -14.95
C ILE A 214 11.05 18.05 -14.77
N TRP A 215 9.79 18.43 -14.82
CA TRP A 215 8.67 17.48 -14.78
C TRP A 215 8.75 16.41 -15.91
N LEU A 216 9.47 16.68 -17.00
CA LEU A 216 9.71 15.71 -18.07
C LEU A 216 10.38 14.42 -17.57
N ILE A 217 11.05 14.45 -16.41
CA ILE A 217 11.63 13.25 -15.83
C ILE A 217 10.60 12.18 -15.51
N PHE A 218 9.34 12.57 -15.25
CA PHE A 218 8.25 11.62 -15.05
C PHE A 218 7.90 10.83 -16.32
N MET A 219 8.34 11.28 -17.51
CA MET A 219 8.18 10.51 -18.75
C MET A 219 8.99 9.22 -18.77
N ILE A 220 9.98 9.07 -17.88
CA ILE A 220 10.71 7.80 -17.72
C ILE A 220 9.75 6.65 -17.34
N ILE A 221 8.65 6.96 -16.63
CA ILE A 221 7.68 5.96 -16.17
C ILE A 221 6.96 5.32 -17.37
N PRO A 222 6.24 6.07 -18.23
CA PRO A 222 5.60 5.48 -19.39
C PRO A 222 6.61 4.94 -20.42
N MET A 223 7.79 5.56 -20.59
CA MET A 223 8.82 5.07 -21.52
C MET A 223 9.34 3.67 -21.10
N ILE A 224 9.75 3.49 -19.84
CA ILE A 224 10.12 2.14 -19.35
C ILE A 224 8.90 1.20 -19.39
N GLY A 225 7.71 1.70 -19.07
CA GLY A 225 6.46 0.92 -19.15
C GLY A 225 6.22 0.30 -20.54
N VAL A 226 6.42 1.08 -21.61
CA VAL A 226 6.26 0.65 -23.01
C VAL A 226 7.18 -0.53 -23.36
N LEU A 227 8.34 -0.67 -22.71
CA LEU A 227 9.26 -1.78 -22.95
C LEU A 227 8.68 -3.16 -22.59
N HIS A 228 7.54 -3.21 -21.91
CA HIS A 228 6.79 -4.45 -21.68
C HIS A 228 6.07 -4.97 -22.93
N GLU A 229 5.90 -4.14 -23.96
CA GLU A 229 5.20 -4.51 -25.17
C GLU A 229 5.97 -5.60 -25.94
N SER A 230 5.24 -6.62 -26.39
CA SER A 230 5.80 -7.80 -27.04
C SER A 230 6.36 -7.49 -28.44
N LYS A 231 5.75 -6.53 -29.13
CA LYS A 231 6.06 -6.18 -30.52
C LYS A 231 7.06 -5.03 -30.55
N LEU A 232 8.31 -5.30 -30.94
CA LEU A 232 9.39 -4.31 -31.01
C LEU A 232 9.04 -3.06 -31.83
N TRP A 233 8.32 -3.22 -32.94
CA TRP A 233 7.91 -2.07 -33.76
C TRP A 233 6.94 -1.13 -33.02
N LYS A 234 6.07 -1.66 -32.15
CA LYS A 234 5.19 -0.83 -31.31
C LYS A 234 6.03 -0.04 -30.31
N VAL A 235 6.99 -0.70 -29.63
CA VAL A 235 7.94 -0.04 -28.71
C VAL A 235 8.64 1.13 -29.39
N ILE A 236 9.20 0.91 -30.58
CA ILE A 236 9.90 1.95 -31.34
C ILE A 236 8.98 3.13 -31.66
N ILE A 237 7.75 2.89 -32.11
CA ILE A 237 6.80 3.96 -32.42
C ILE A 237 6.46 4.79 -31.17
N PHE A 238 6.20 4.14 -30.03
CA PHE A 238 5.92 4.83 -28.78
C PHE A 238 7.10 5.65 -28.27
N GLU A 239 8.31 5.07 -28.26
CA GLU A 239 9.53 5.75 -27.83
C GLU A 239 9.85 6.96 -28.71
N LEU A 240 9.75 6.81 -30.04
CA LEU A 240 9.87 7.93 -30.96
C LEU A 240 8.81 8.99 -30.70
N GLY A 241 7.58 8.58 -30.40
CA GLY A 241 6.50 9.48 -30.02
C GLY A 241 6.83 10.32 -28.79
N PHE A 242 7.31 9.69 -27.72
CA PHE A 242 7.76 10.41 -26.52
C PHE A 242 8.92 11.36 -26.80
N VAL A 243 9.93 10.92 -27.56
CA VAL A 243 11.09 11.77 -27.91
C VAL A 243 10.66 12.98 -28.72
N ILE A 244 9.77 12.81 -29.70
CA ILE A 244 9.21 13.91 -30.50
C ILE A 244 8.41 14.87 -29.61
N SER A 245 7.56 14.36 -28.72
CA SER A 245 6.77 15.19 -27.80
C SER A 245 7.64 15.97 -26.83
N ILE A 246 8.68 15.35 -26.27
CA ILE A 246 9.65 16.01 -25.40
C ILE A 246 10.38 17.11 -26.16
N GLY A 247 10.87 16.81 -27.37
CA GLY A 247 11.56 17.78 -28.22
C GLY A 247 10.67 18.98 -28.57
N ALA A 248 9.41 18.73 -28.97
CA ALA A 248 8.45 19.77 -29.27
C ALA A 248 8.07 20.59 -28.04
N TYR A 249 7.89 19.96 -26.87
CA TYR A 249 7.64 20.66 -25.61
C TYR A 249 8.77 21.62 -25.25
N LEU A 250 10.01 21.14 -25.31
CA LEU A 250 11.20 21.95 -25.03
C LEU A 250 11.36 23.07 -26.06
N TYR A 251 11.15 22.79 -27.35
CA TYR A 251 11.24 23.78 -28.41
C TYR A 251 10.20 24.90 -28.20
N ILE A 252 8.94 24.55 -27.96
CA ILE A 252 7.87 25.54 -27.74
C ILE A 252 8.13 26.35 -26.46
N GLY A 253 8.52 25.67 -25.38
CA GLY A 253 8.83 26.29 -24.10
C GLY A 253 10.01 27.25 -24.15
N TYR A 254 11.12 26.89 -24.80
CA TYR A 254 12.31 27.75 -24.87
C TYR A 254 12.23 28.84 -25.93
N MET A 255 11.65 28.57 -27.10
CA MET A 255 11.61 29.55 -28.20
C MET A 255 10.49 30.57 -28.05
N TYR A 256 9.31 30.14 -27.57
CA TYR A 256 8.13 31.00 -27.50
C TYR A 256 7.78 31.38 -26.05
N ASN A 257 8.46 30.81 -25.05
CA ASN A 257 8.14 30.97 -23.62
C ASN A 257 6.72 30.49 -23.25
N GLU A 258 6.15 29.63 -24.09
CA GLU A 258 4.76 29.18 -24.02
C GLU A 258 4.66 27.72 -23.56
N TRP A 259 5.14 27.46 -22.34
CA TRP A 259 5.19 26.11 -21.75
C TRP A 259 3.82 25.42 -21.68
N GLY A 260 2.73 26.19 -21.57
CA GLY A 260 1.36 25.66 -21.59
C GLY A 260 0.99 25.03 -22.93
N TYR A 261 1.25 25.74 -24.04
CA TYR A 261 1.00 25.20 -25.38
C TYR A 261 1.91 24.02 -25.72
N GLY A 262 3.12 23.99 -25.15
CA GLY A 262 4.02 22.84 -25.28
C GLY A 262 3.38 21.52 -24.83
N LEU A 263 2.48 21.54 -23.84
CA LEU A 263 1.85 20.32 -23.32
C LEU A 263 1.03 19.58 -24.38
N PHE A 264 0.50 20.29 -25.37
CA PHE A 264 -0.23 19.66 -26.49
C PHE A 264 0.64 18.71 -27.31
N ALA A 265 1.96 18.85 -27.26
CA ALA A 265 2.87 17.90 -27.90
C ALA A 265 2.69 16.46 -27.36
N PHE A 266 2.27 16.30 -26.10
CA PHE A 266 2.03 15.00 -25.49
C PHE A 266 0.70 14.35 -25.90
N LEU A 267 -0.13 15.02 -26.70
CA LEU A 267 -1.26 14.36 -27.37
C LEU A 267 -0.79 13.30 -28.37
N LEU A 268 0.44 13.40 -28.87
CA LEU A 268 1.00 12.46 -29.84
C LEU A 268 1.18 11.03 -29.26
N PRO A 269 1.90 10.80 -28.14
CA PRO A 269 1.99 9.47 -27.53
C PRO A 269 0.63 8.94 -27.06
N VAL A 270 -0.30 9.82 -26.63
CA VAL A 270 -1.68 9.44 -26.32
C VAL A 270 -2.41 8.95 -27.57
N GLY A 271 -2.30 9.66 -28.69
CA GLY A 271 -2.88 9.25 -29.98
C GLY A 271 -2.31 7.92 -30.48
N ILE A 272 -0.99 7.74 -30.38
CA ILE A 272 -0.33 6.46 -30.68
C ILE A 272 -0.89 5.34 -29.79
N SER A 273 -1.08 5.61 -28.48
CA SER A 273 -1.67 4.65 -27.55
C SER A 273 -3.06 4.18 -27.97
N LEU A 274 -3.91 5.11 -28.41
CA LEU A 274 -5.27 4.81 -28.82
C LEU A 274 -5.35 4.00 -30.11
N ILE A 275 -4.39 4.17 -31.02
CA ILE A 275 -4.38 3.48 -32.33
C ILE A 275 -3.80 2.06 -32.21
N PHE A 276 -2.73 1.91 -31.44
CA PHE A 276 -1.89 0.70 -31.51
C PHE A 276 -2.06 -0.28 -30.35
N SER A 277 -2.71 0.12 -29.25
CA SER A 277 -2.82 -0.75 -28.09
C SER A 277 -4.13 -1.54 -28.11
N GLU A 278 -4.02 -2.82 -28.47
CA GLU A 278 -5.10 -3.81 -28.47
C GLU A 278 -5.52 -4.20 -27.04
N ASP A 279 -4.61 -4.06 -26.06
CA ASP A 279 -4.77 -4.45 -24.65
C ASP A 279 -4.52 -3.29 -23.65
N SER A 280 -4.47 -2.03 -24.11
CA SER A 280 -4.26 -0.90 -23.18
C SER A 280 -5.41 -0.77 -22.19
N PHE A 281 -5.10 -0.23 -21.01
CA PHE A 281 -6.07 0.38 -20.09
C PHE A 281 -7.07 1.32 -20.79
N PHE A 282 -6.71 1.89 -21.94
CA PHE A 282 -7.51 2.82 -22.74
C PHE A 282 -8.48 2.17 -23.73
N VAL A 283 -8.50 0.84 -23.85
CA VAL A 283 -9.47 0.16 -24.72
C VAL A 283 -10.85 0.27 -24.09
N ILE A 284 -11.73 1.03 -24.76
CA ILE A 284 -13.14 1.17 -24.40
C ILE A 284 -13.84 -0.16 -24.71
N ASN A 285 -13.80 -1.08 -23.76
CA ASN A 285 -14.59 -2.31 -23.83
C ASN A 285 -16.02 -2.06 -23.30
N LYS A 286 -16.98 -2.90 -23.67
CA LYS A 286 -18.39 -2.78 -23.25
C LYS A 286 -18.54 -2.71 -21.72
N ASN A 287 -17.64 -3.36 -20.98
CA ASN A 287 -17.65 -3.36 -19.53
C ASN A 287 -17.25 -2.00 -18.92
N ASN A 288 -16.21 -1.35 -19.45
CA ASN A 288 -15.63 -0.11 -18.89
C ASN A 288 -16.09 1.16 -19.62
N ARG A 289 -16.93 1.02 -20.66
CA ARG A 289 -17.40 2.14 -21.49
C ARG A 289 -18.04 3.26 -20.68
N LEU A 290 -18.83 2.93 -19.67
CA LEU A 290 -19.52 3.92 -18.84
C LEU A 290 -18.53 4.72 -17.98
N GLU A 291 -17.49 4.07 -17.45
CA GLU A 291 -16.41 4.74 -16.70
C GLU A 291 -15.62 5.69 -17.58
N TRP A 292 -15.32 5.29 -18.83
CA TRP A 292 -14.67 6.16 -19.80
C TRP A 292 -15.53 7.36 -20.18
N ILE A 293 -16.82 7.16 -20.46
CA ILE A 293 -17.75 8.25 -20.76
C ILE A 293 -17.85 9.21 -19.58
N LEU A 294 -17.98 8.70 -18.36
CA LEU A 294 -18.02 9.51 -17.15
C LEU A 294 -16.71 10.30 -16.97
N THR A 295 -15.56 9.64 -17.11
CA THR A 295 -14.25 10.28 -16.93
C THR A 295 -14.07 11.42 -17.93
N LEU A 296 -14.39 11.19 -19.21
CA LEU A 296 -14.33 12.21 -20.24
C LEU A 296 -15.32 13.36 -19.97
N ALA A 297 -16.55 13.05 -19.57
CA ALA A 297 -17.54 14.06 -19.21
C ALA A 297 -17.07 14.91 -18.03
N LEU A 298 -16.51 14.30 -16.98
CA LEU A 298 -15.97 14.98 -15.81
C LEU A 298 -14.73 15.82 -16.16
N MET A 299 -13.86 15.35 -17.07
CA MET A 299 -12.74 16.17 -17.57
C MET A 299 -13.22 17.41 -18.33
N ILE A 300 -14.23 17.25 -19.19
CA ILE A 300 -14.83 18.37 -19.93
C ILE A 300 -15.48 19.36 -18.96
N ILE A 301 -16.24 18.87 -17.97
CA ILE A 301 -16.82 19.70 -16.90
C ILE A 301 -15.72 20.41 -16.12
N TYR A 302 -14.64 19.71 -15.77
CA TYR A 302 -13.50 20.27 -15.04
C TYR A 302 -12.86 21.44 -15.77
N ILE A 303 -12.52 21.22 -17.03
CA ILE A 303 -11.84 22.22 -17.85
C ILE A 303 -12.79 23.39 -18.16
N SER A 304 -14.04 23.10 -18.53
CA SER A 304 -15.01 24.15 -18.86
C SER A 304 -15.33 25.04 -17.67
N LEU A 305 -15.67 24.47 -16.51
CA LEU A 305 -15.95 25.24 -15.30
C LEU A 305 -14.71 25.93 -14.76
N GLY A 306 -13.53 25.32 -14.86
CA GLY A 306 -12.26 25.94 -14.47
C GLY A 306 -11.93 27.17 -15.33
N ILE A 307 -12.19 27.12 -16.64
CA ILE A 307 -11.97 28.26 -17.55
C ILE A 307 -13.03 29.35 -17.31
N ILE A 308 -14.31 28.99 -17.17
CA ILE A 308 -15.41 29.95 -16.97
C ILE A 308 -15.28 30.62 -15.60
N PHE A 309 -14.92 29.86 -14.57
CA PHE A 309 -14.80 30.31 -13.19
C PHE A 309 -13.39 30.02 -12.67
N ALA A 310 -12.46 30.96 -12.92
CA ALA A 310 -11.04 30.82 -12.61
C ALA A 310 -10.71 30.55 -11.12
N SER A 311 -11.64 30.76 -10.19
CA SER A 311 -11.46 30.45 -8.76
C SER A 311 -11.82 29.01 -8.39
N THR A 312 -12.34 28.22 -9.33
CA THR A 312 -12.95 26.91 -9.01
C THR A 312 -11.97 25.74 -9.05
N TRP A 313 -10.81 25.89 -9.71
CA TRP A 313 -9.78 24.84 -9.86
C TRP A 313 -9.42 24.16 -8.53
N ALA A 314 -9.41 24.91 -7.43
CA ALA A 314 -8.97 24.45 -6.12
C ALA A 314 -9.85 23.34 -5.49
N TYR A 315 -11.14 23.28 -5.84
CA TYR A 315 -12.07 22.29 -5.29
C TYR A 315 -12.71 21.40 -6.36
N LEU A 316 -12.72 21.85 -7.61
CA LEU A 316 -13.44 21.17 -8.69
C LEU A 316 -12.80 19.84 -9.09
N TRP A 317 -11.51 19.63 -8.77
CA TRP A 317 -10.85 18.34 -8.98
C TRP A 317 -11.49 17.18 -8.18
N MET A 318 -12.20 17.48 -7.09
CA MET A 318 -12.88 16.46 -6.28
C MET A 318 -13.90 15.64 -7.07
N ILE A 319 -14.43 16.17 -8.19
CA ILE A 319 -15.36 15.42 -9.04
C ILE A 319 -14.72 14.17 -9.63
N PHE A 320 -13.39 14.14 -9.82
CA PHE A 320 -12.68 12.97 -10.33
C PHE A 320 -12.72 11.79 -9.36
N LEU A 321 -12.97 12.02 -8.06
CA LEU A 321 -13.15 10.96 -7.07
C LEU A 321 -14.44 10.16 -7.30
N LEU A 322 -15.37 10.63 -8.14
CA LEU A 322 -16.55 9.87 -8.56
C LEU A 322 -16.21 8.72 -9.51
N VAL A 323 -15.12 8.82 -10.28
CA VAL A 323 -14.68 7.77 -11.22
C VAL A 323 -14.37 6.46 -10.47
N PRO A 324 -13.48 6.43 -9.46
CA PRO A 324 -13.20 5.21 -8.72
C PRO A 324 -14.42 4.73 -7.91
N ILE A 325 -15.26 5.63 -7.37
CA ILE A 325 -16.50 5.24 -6.69
C ILE A 325 -17.42 4.46 -7.63
N LEU A 326 -17.63 4.95 -8.86
CA LEU A 326 -18.47 4.26 -9.83
C LEU A 326 -17.85 2.91 -10.26
N ALA A 327 -16.54 2.87 -10.45
CA ALA A 327 -15.83 1.63 -10.77
C ALA A 327 -16.02 0.56 -9.68
N ILE A 328 -15.90 0.95 -8.40
CA ILE A 328 -16.12 0.06 -7.25
C ILE A 328 -17.56 -0.45 -7.22
N VAL A 329 -18.54 0.44 -7.37
CA VAL A 329 -19.97 0.06 -7.33
C VAL A 329 -20.34 -0.92 -8.44
N ARG A 330 -19.67 -0.85 -9.60
CA ARG A 330 -19.93 -1.74 -10.74
C ARG A 330 -19.18 -3.06 -10.68
N HIS A 331 -17.94 -3.05 -10.19
CA HIS A 331 -17.04 -4.22 -10.31
C HIS A 331 -16.83 -4.98 -9.00
N SER A 332 -17.13 -4.37 -7.85
CA SER A 332 -16.98 -5.02 -6.55
C SER A 332 -18.30 -5.64 -6.08
N PRO A 333 -18.28 -6.72 -5.29
CA PRO A 333 -19.46 -7.23 -4.59
C PRO A 333 -20.11 -6.14 -3.72
N LYS A 334 -21.45 -6.14 -3.64
CA LYS A 334 -22.21 -5.15 -2.85
C LYS A 334 -21.78 -5.10 -1.39
N GLU A 335 -21.35 -6.24 -0.86
CA GLU A 335 -20.83 -6.37 0.50
C GLU A 335 -19.49 -5.69 0.71
N HIS A 336 -18.81 -5.15 -0.30
CA HIS A 336 -17.56 -4.40 -0.11
C HIS A 336 -17.65 -2.93 -0.52
N HIS A 337 -18.72 -2.53 -1.23
CA HIS A 337 -18.91 -1.16 -1.73
C HIS A 337 -18.65 -0.08 -0.69
N LEU A 338 -19.25 -0.25 0.49
CA LEU A 338 -19.22 0.78 1.53
C LEU A 338 -17.79 1.00 2.06
N ILE A 339 -17.02 -0.07 2.29
CA ILE A 339 -15.63 0.02 2.77
C ILE A 339 -14.73 0.57 1.66
N ALA A 340 -14.87 0.05 0.44
CA ALA A 340 -14.02 0.42 -0.68
C ALA A 340 -14.25 1.88 -1.15
N CYS A 341 -15.47 2.41 -1.06
CA CYS A 341 -15.77 3.79 -1.44
C CYS A 341 -15.34 4.82 -0.38
N LEU A 342 -15.12 4.40 0.87
CA LEU A 342 -14.94 5.32 1.99
C LEU A 342 -13.71 6.24 1.87
N PRO A 343 -12.53 5.81 1.38
CA PRO A 343 -11.39 6.70 1.17
C PRO A 343 -11.71 7.88 0.25
N PHE A 344 -12.53 7.66 -0.79
CA PHE A 344 -12.93 8.71 -1.73
C PHE A 344 -13.96 9.66 -1.09
N VAL A 345 -14.97 9.11 -0.41
CA VAL A 345 -16.01 9.89 0.26
C VAL A 345 -15.42 10.75 1.38
N THR A 346 -14.54 10.18 2.20
CA THR A 346 -13.86 10.90 3.29
C THR A 346 -12.94 11.99 2.77
N THR A 347 -12.26 11.77 1.64
CA THR A 347 -11.46 12.80 0.97
C THR A 347 -12.34 13.96 0.48
N ILE A 348 -13.50 13.68 -0.12
CA ILE A 348 -14.47 14.72 -0.54
C ILE A 348 -14.92 15.54 0.68
N ILE A 349 -15.29 14.89 1.79
CA ILE A 349 -15.71 15.55 3.03
C ILE A 349 -14.55 16.39 3.60
N PHE A 350 -13.34 15.82 3.65
CA PHE A 350 -12.15 16.47 4.18
C PHE A 350 -11.87 17.79 3.46
N PHE A 351 -11.79 17.75 2.13
CA PHE A 351 -11.53 18.93 1.32
C PHE A 351 -12.70 19.91 1.30
N SER A 352 -13.95 19.43 1.32
CA SER A 352 -15.12 20.33 1.37
C SER A 352 -15.16 21.12 2.69
N LEU A 353 -14.95 20.46 3.82
CA LEU A 353 -14.91 21.12 5.13
C LEU A 353 -13.70 22.04 5.28
N GLY A 354 -12.53 21.59 4.82
CA GLY A 354 -11.30 22.39 4.86
C GLY A 354 -11.39 23.63 3.98
N TYR A 355 -11.80 23.48 2.72
CA TYR A 355 -11.79 24.55 1.74
C TYR A 355 -12.91 25.57 1.95
N PHE A 356 -14.16 25.13 2.16
CA PHE A 356 -15.30 26.06 2.26
C PHE A 356 -15.51 26.64 3.66
N PHE A 357 -15.11 25.93 4.72
CA PHE A 357 -15.35 26.33 6.11
C PHE A 357 -14.07 26.63 6.89
N GLY A 358 -12.88 26.38 6.32
CA GLY A 358 -11.60 26.55 7.00
C GLY A 358 -11.35 25.51 8.10
N TRP A 359 -12.16 24.46 8.18
CA TRP A 359 -12.15 23.49 9.27
C TRP A 359 -11.15 22.35 9.07
N TRP A 360 -9.94 22.67 8.60
CA TRP A 360 -8.89 21.69 8.31
C TRP A 360 -8.53 20.80 9.50
N ALA A 361 -8.58 21.34 10.73
CA ALA A 361 -8.28 20.58 11.93
C ALA A 361 -9.35 19.51 12.24
N PHE A 362 -10.63 19.85 12.05
CA PHE A 362 -11.76 18.96 12.34
C PHE A 362 -12.06 18.01 11.18
N SER A 363 -11.77 18.41 9.95
CA SER A 363 -12.05 17.63 8.76
C SER A 363 -11.28 16.30 8.74
N TRP A 364 -10.13 16.20 9.43
CA TRP A 364 -9.40 14.94 9.63
C TRP A 364 -10.24 13.84 10.30
N LEU A 365 -11.23 14.21 11.13
CA LEU A 365 -12.13 13.25 11.76
C LEU A 365 -12.96 12.45 10.74
N ALA A 366 -13.12 12.95 9.51
CA ALA A 366 -13.75 12.20 8.44
C ALA A 366 -13.04 10.85 8.19
N PHE A 367 -11.70 10.82 8.26
CA PHE A 367 -10.93 9.58 8.03
C PHE A 367 -11.10 8.54 9.13
N VAL A 368 -11.54 8.93 10.34
CA VAL A 368 -11.87 7.99 11.42
C VAL A 368 -13.06 7.09 11.03
N SER A 369 -13.92 7.54 10.11
CA SER A 369 -15.01 6.70 9.61
C SER A 369 -14.52 5.43 8.91
N ILE A 370 -13.31 5.41 8.33
CA ILE A 370 -12.75 4.26 7.61
C ILE A 370 -12.62 3.03 8.54
N PRO A 371 -11.82 3.09 9.62
CA PRO A 371 -11.73 1.96 10.54
C PRO A 371 -13.05 1.68 11.27
N VAL A 372 -13.84 2.71 11.63
CA VAL A 372 -15.11 2.51 12.35
C VAL A 372 -16.11 1.69 11.52
N VAL A 373 -16.29 2.08 10.26
CA VAL A 373 -17.19 1.39 9.35
C VAL A 373 -16.69 -0.03 9.04
N ALA A 374 -15.37 -0.21 8.88
CA ALA A 374 -14.79 -1.53 8.66
C ALA A 374 -15.04 -2.47 9.86
N ILE A 375 -14.91 -1.97 11.09
CA ILE A 375 -15.20 -2.74 12.30
C ILE A 375 -16.68 -3.10 12.39
N ILE A 376 -17.58 -2.13 12.19
CA ILE A 376 -19.05 -2.36 12.29
C ILE A 376 -19.52 -3.43 11.31
N LYS A 377 -18.88 -3.50 10.13
CA LYS A 377 -19.27 -4.44 9.09
C LYS A 377 -18.71 -5.84 9.28
N ASN A 378 -17.60 -5.97 9.99
CA ASN A 378 -16.94 -7.23 10.30
C ASN A 378 -17.30 -7.77 11.70
N ALA A 379 -18.11 -7.03 12.47
CA ALA A 379 -18.69 -7.42 13.75
C ALA A 379 -20.09 -8.03 13.53
#